data_AF-N4UFU7-F1
#
_entry.id   AF-N4UFU7-F1
#
_cell.length_a   1.000
_cell.length_b   1.000
_cell.length_c   1.000
_cell.angle_alpha   90.00
_cell.angle_beta   90.00
_cell.angle_gamma   90.00
#
_symmetry.space_group_name_H-M   'P 1'
#
loop_
_entity.id
_entity.type
_entity.pdbx_description
1 polymer ?
#
loop_
_entity_poly.entity_id
_entity_poly.type
_entity_poly.pdbx_seq_one_letter_code
_entity_poly.pdbx_strand_id
1 'polypeptide(L)'
;KPHSFTDSETTKALRSRLFYPVKPLDLPCSACSAIASLGHKDTCKGASRRWIARHNAVNRAFVKALGSRPDLEVEIEPLVQQDSSLRADFAVTIGNSRYFYDIQIVAISKDSAKEDPYSTLKLYLTNISLINYLIWP
;
A
#
# COMPACT_ATOMS: atom_id res chain seq x y z
N LYS A 1 36.42 11.61 30.90
CA LYS A 1 35.43 11.94 29.85
C LYS A 1 34.50 10.73 29.71
N PRO A 2 33.17 10.86 29.81
CA PRO A 2 32.30 9.73 29.55
C PRO A 2 32.38 9.39 28.06
N HIS A 3 32.71 8.16 27.73
CA HIS A 3 32.63 7.66 26.37
C HIS A 3 31.14 7.52 26.01
N SER A 4 30.59 8.51 25.31
CA SER A 4 29.26 8.34 24.71
C SER A 4 29.41 7.38 23.54
N PHE A 5 28.77 6.22 23.62
CA PHE A 5 28.64 5.35 22.47
C PHE A 5 27.95 6.09 21.33
N THR A 6 28.41 5.87 20.11
CA THR A 6 27.70 6.36 18.92
C THR A 6 26.35 5.65 18.79
N ASP A 7 25.36 6.28 18.14
CA ASP A 7 24.03 5.68 17.96
C ASP A 7 24.10 4.29 17.31
N SER A 8 25.08 4.09 16.42
CA SER A 8 25.36 2.80 15.79
C SER A 8 25.80 1.73 16.79
N GLU A 9 26.68 2.07 17.73
CA GLU A 9 27.17 1.17 18.77
C GLU A 9 26.10 0.86 19.81
N THR A 10 25.35 1.87 20.25
CA THR A 10 24.22 1.71 21.16
C THR A 10 23.16 0.79 20.55
N THR A 11 22.86 0.97 19.26
CA THR A 11 21.91 0.13 18.55
C THR A 11 22.43 -1.30 18.38
N LYS A 12 23.73 -1.51 18.12
CA LYS A 12 24.33 -2.85 18.07
C LYS A 12 24.29 -3.55 19.43
N ALA A 13 24.57 -2.85 20.52
CA ALA A 13 24.54 -3.39 21.89
C ALA A 13 23.11 -3.74 22.35
N LEU A 14 22.11 -2.93 21.97
CA LEU A 14 20.71 -3.26 22.21
C LEU A 14 20.27 -4.47 21.37
N ARG A 15 20.70 -4.54 20.10
CA ARG A 15 20.41 -5.69 19.21
C ARG A 15 20.98 -7.00 19.73
N SER A 16 22.20 -7.02 20.26
CA SER A 16 22.81 -8.22 20.84
C SER A 16 22.09 -8.66 22.12
N ARG A 17 21.62 -7.70 22.94
CA ARG A 17 20.90 -7.99 24.18
C ARG A 17 19.49 -8.52 23.95
N LEU A 18 18.80 -8.03 22.91
CA LEU A 18 17.41 -8.39 22.63
C LEU A 18 17.25 -9.66 21.77
N PHE A 19 18.35 -10.37 21.46
CA PHE A 19 18.37 -11.52 20.54
C PHE A 19 17.60 -11.26 19.24
N TYR A 20 17.62 -10.02 18.75
CA TYR A 20 16.89 -9.68 17.54
C TYR A 20 17.59 -10.33 16.35
N PRO A 21 16.94 -11.23 15.58
CA PRO A 21 17.61 -11.98 14.53
C PRO A 21 18.15 -11.02 13.46
N VAL A 22 19.48 -10.99 13.32
CA VAL A 22 20.17 -10.24 12.28
C VAL A 22 19.97 -10.99 10.98
N LYS A 23 19.08 -10.49 10.11
CA LYS A 23 19.15 -10.87 8.70
C LYS A 23 20.45 -10.24 8.15
N PRO A 24 21.38 -11.01 7.56
CA PRO A 24 22.54 -10.48 6.87
C PRO A 24 22.16 -9.27 6.01
N LEU A 25 22.99 -8.22 6.01
CA LEU A 25 22.75 -7.00 5.21
C LEU A 25 22.74 -7.28 3.70
N ASP A 26 23.35 -8.41 3.31
CA ASP A 26 23.41 -8.89 1.94
C ASP A 26 22.14 -9.63 1.51
N LEU A 27 21.23 -9.95 2.45
CA LEU A 27 19.98 -10.61 2.11
C LEU A 27 18.91 -9.58 1.73
N PRO A 28 18.14 -9.84 0.66
CA PRO A 28 17.07 -8.97 0.26
C PRO A 28 16.00 -8.86 1.35
N CYS A 29 15.40 -7.68 1.44
CA CYS A 29 14.26 -7.42 2.31
C CYS A 29 13.15 -8.42 2.00
N SER A 30 12.57 -9.07 3.02
CA SER A 30 11.47 -10.02 2.81
C SER A 30 10.16 -9.37 2.36
N ALA A 31 10.07 -8.03 2.40
CA ALA A 31 8.85 -7.30 2.05
C ALA A 31 8.93 -6.64 0.66
N CYS A 32 10.10 -6.18 0.23
CA CYS A 32 10.27 -5.52 -1.07
C CYS A 32 11.40 -6.09 -1.95
N SER A 33 12.07 -7.15 -1.48
CA SER A 33 13.18 -7.82 -2.17
C SER A 33 14.40 -6.94 -2.50
N ALA A 34 14.44 -5.69 -2.05
CA ALA A 34 15.58 -4.81 -2.21
C ALA A 34 16.72 -5.22 -1.26
N ILE A 35 17.97 -5.15 -1.75
CA ILE A 35 19.15 -5.22 -0.88
C ILE A 35 19.14 -3.98 0.00
N ALA A 36 19.20 -4.21 1.30
CA ALA A 36 18.63 -3.30 2.28
C ALA A 36 19.64 -2.99 3.39
N SER A 37 19.91 -1.71 3.62
CA SER A 37 20.77 -1.24 4.70
C SER A 37 20.14 -1.42 6.09
N LEU A 38 20.93 -1.20 7.15
CA LEU A 38 20.49 -1.29 8.55
C LEU A 38 19.19 -0.49 8.80
N GLY A 39 18.17 -1.14 9.36
CA GLY A 39 16.88 -0.51 9.70
C GLY A 39 15.84 -0.48 8.57
N HIS A 40 16.20 -0.88 7.34
CA HIS A 40 15.28 -0.89 6.21
C HIS A 40 14.05 -1.79 6.42
N LYS A 41 14.20 -2.97 7.03
CA LYS A 41 13.09 -3.94 7.18
C LYS A 41 11.92 -3.36 7.99
N ASP A 42 12.21 -2.64 9.06
CA ASP A 42 11.18 -2.04 9.92
C ASP A 42 10.55 -0.83 9.23
N THR A 43 11.34 0.00 8.55
CA THR A 43 10.86 1.11 7.72
C THR A 43 9.98 0.63 6.57
N CYS A 44 10.39 -0.44 5.87
CA CYS A 44 9.67 -1.04 4.76
C CYS A 44 8.33 -1.63 5.20
N LYS A 45 8.31 -2.40 6.30
CA LYS A 45 7.07 -2.89 6.91
C LYS A 45 6.16 -1.73 7.35
N GLY A 46 6.74 -0.70 7.95
CA GLY A 46 6.00 0.50 8.35
C GLY A 46 5.38 1.23 7.16
N ALA A 47 6.12 1.36 6.06
CA ALA A 47 5.63 1.95 4.82
C ALA A 47 4.46 1.16 4.22
N SER A 48 4.57 -0.17 4.18
CA SER A 48 3.49 -1.06 3.72
C SER A 48 2.23 -0.91 4.58
N ARG A 49 2.37 -0.95 5.92
CA ARG A 49 1.22 -0.75 6.84
C ARG A 49 0.56 0.62 6.63
N ARG A 50 1.35 1.68 6.46
CA ARG A 50 0.82 3.03 6.19
C ARG A 50 0.11 3.09 4.84
N TRP A 51 0.62 2.40 3.81
CA TRP A 51 -0.05 2.31 2.52
C TRP A 51 -1.40 1.62 2.64
N ILE A 52 -1.48 0.46 3.30
CA ILE A 52 -2.74 -0.26 3.56
C ILE A 52 -3.71 0.62 4.35
N ALA A 53 -3.24 1.30 5.40
CA ALA A 53 -4.08 2.17 6.20
C ALA A 53 -4.69 3.33 5.38
N ARG A 54 -3.91 3.92 4.48
CA ARG A 54 -4.41 4.96 3.55
C ARG A 54 -5.41 4.38 2.56
N HIS A 55 -5.11 3.24 1.94
CA HIS A 55 -6.00 2.57 1.00
C HIS A 55 -7.35 2.27 1.66
N ASN A 56 -7.33 1.63 2.84
CA ASN A 56 -8.54 1.33 3.60
C ASN A 56 -9.32 2.59 4.01
N ALA A 57 -8.62 3.70 4.33
CA ALA A 57 -9.29 4.96 4.66
C ALA A 57 -10.01 5.56 3.45
N VAL A 58 -9.38 5.52 2.28
CA VAL A 58 -9.96 5.99 1.01
C VAL A 58 -11.13 5.09 0.60
N ASN A 59 -10.98 3.76 0.66
CA ASN A 59 -12.05 2.82 0.35
C ASN A 59 -13.28 3.06 1.23
N ARG A 60 -13.09 3.17 2.55
CA ARG A 60 -14.19 3.51 3.49
C ARG A 60 -14.87 4.85 3.17
N ALA A 61 -14.10 5.85 2.74
CA ALA A 61 -14.67 7.15 2.37
C ALA A 61 -15.58 7.03 1.13
N PHE A 62 -15.15 6.30 0.09
CA PHE A 62 -15.96 6.05 -1.09
C PHE A 62 -17.21 5.25 -0.77
N VAL A 63 -17.08 4.14 -0.06
CA VAL A 63 -18.22 3.29 0.33
C VAL A 63 -19.22 4.10 1.15
N LYS A 64 -18.77 4.93 2.10
CA LYS A 64 -19.65 5.77 2.89
C LYS A 64 -20.36 6.83 2.05
N ALA A 65 -19.64 7.49 1.15
CA ALA A 65 -20.22 8.52 0.29
C ALA A 65 -21.25 7.93 -0.69
N LEU A 66 -20.92 6.81 -1.32
CA LEU A 66 -21.78 6.13 -2.28
C LEU A 66 -22.96 5.45 -1.58
N GLY A 67 -22.74 4.82 -0.42
CA GLY A 67 -23.81 4.20 0.37
C GLY A 67 -24.77 5.18 1.03
N SER A 68 -24.44 6.48 1.05
CA SER A 68 -25.38 7.52 1.50
C SER A 68 -26.47 7.83 0.47
N ARG A 69 -26.32 7.34 -0.77
CA ARG A 69 -27.26 7.52 -1.85
C ARG A 69 -28.24 6.35 -1.92
N PRO A 70 -29.57 6.59 -1.84
CA PRO A 70 -30.56 5.53 -1.81
C PRO A 70 -30.75 4.82 -3.16
N ASP A 71 -30.29 5.44 -4.25
CA ASP A 71 -30.34 4.87 -5.60
C ASP A 71 -29.18 3.92 -5.93
N LEU A 72 -28.20 3.81 -5.02
CA LEU A 72 -27.01 2.99 -5.20
C LEU A 72 -26.96 1.88 -4.15
N GLU A 73 -26.69 0.65 -4.61
CA GLU A 73 -26.31 -0.44 -3.72
C GLU A 73 -24.79 -0.62 -3.79
N VAL A 74 -24.12 -0.56 -2.64
CA VAL A 74 -22.66 -0.64 -2.56
C VAL A 74 -22.24 -1.90 -1.81
N GLU A 75 -21.41 -2.72 -2.45
CA GLU A 75 -20.86 -3.95 -1.87
C GLU A 75 -19.35 -3.82 -1.73
N ILE A 76 -18.80 -4.18 -0.57
CA ILE A 76 -17.36 -4.11 -0.27
C ILE A 76 -16.72 -5.48 -0.56
N GLU A 77 -15.55 -5.48 -1.17
CA GLU A 77 -14.83 -6.71 -1.54
C GLU A 77 -15.69 -7.76 -2.30
N PRO A 78 -16.43 -7.39 -3.35
CA PRO A 78 -17.21 -8.34 -4.11
C PRO A 78 -16.33 -9.24 -4.99
N LEU A 79 -16.81 -10.46 -5.24
CA LEU A 79 -16.26 -11.32 -6.29
C LEU A 79 -16.64 -10.74 -7.66
N VAL A 80 -15.64 -10.52 -8.52
CA VAL A 80 -15.88 -9.96 -9.87
C VAL A 80 -16.51 -11.02 -10.79
N GLN A 81 -16.08 -12.27 -10.67
CA GLN A 81 -16.66 -13.44 -11.33
C GLN A 81 -16.77 -14.58 -10.33
N GLN A 82 -17.87 -15.34 -10.37
CA GLN A 82 -18.17 -16.43 -9.43
C GLN A 82 -17.09 -17.52 -9.38
N ASP A 83 -16.37 -17.75 -10.48
CA ASP A 83 -15.31 -18.76 -10.58
C ASP A 83 -13.89 -18.18 -10.44
N SER A 84 -13.77 -16.89 -10.16
CA SER A 84 -12.48 -16.21 -10.02
C SER A 84 -12.12 -15.97 -8.56
N SER A 85 -10.83 -16.02 -8.23
CA SER A 85 -10.32 -15.51 -6.94
C SER A 85 -10.23 -13.98 -6.89
N LEU A 86 -10.64 -13.30 -7.96
CA LEU A 86 -10.46 -11.87 -8.11
C LEU A 86 -11.58 -11.10 -7.41
N ARG A 87 -11.16 -10.25 -6.47
CA ARG A 87 -12.03 -9.40 -5.67
C ARG A 87 -11.69 -7.95 -5.95
N ALA A 88 -12.70 -7.16 -6.29
CA ALA A 88 -12.55 -5.72 -6.41
C ALA A 88 -12.61 -5.06 -5.02
N ASP A 89 -12.10 -3.85 -4.85
CA ASP A 89 -12.22 -3.14 -3.57
C ASP A 89 -13.68 -2.85 -3.19
N PHE A 90 -14.51 -2.44 -4.16
CA PHE A 90 -15.95 -2.30 -4.00
C PHE A 90 -16.70 -2.41 -5.34
N ALA A 91 -18.00 -2.67 -5.28
CA ALA A 91 -18.90 -2.55 -6.42
C ALA A 91 -20.07 -1.62 -6.11
N VAL A 92 -20.59 -0.99 -7.16
CA VAL A 92 -21.78 -0.18 -7.11
C VAL A 92 -22.78 -0.73 -8.11
N THR A 93 -24.00 -1.01 -7.66
CA THR A 93 -25.13 -1.38 -8.50
C THR A 93 -26.04 -0.19 -8.68
N ILE A 94 -26.34 0.14 -9.93
CA ILE A 94 -27.25 1.20 -10.34
C ILE A 94 -28.29 0.58 -11.26
N GLY A 95 -29.53 0.43 -10.76
CA GLY A 95 -30.56 -0.34 -11.47
C GLY A 95 -30.11 -1.78 -11.71
N ASN A 96 -30.02 -2.19 -12.98
CA ASN A 96 -29.57 -3.53 -13.37
C ASN A 96 -28.08 -3.61 -13.74
N SER A 97 -27.34 -2.49 -13.65
CA SER A 97 -25.93 -2.43 -14.02
C SER A 97 -25.06 -2.43 -12.78
N ARG A 98 -24.07 -3.32 -12.76
CA ARG A 98 -23.10 -3.45 -11.67
C ARG A 98 -21.71 -3.08 -12.16
N TYR A 99 -21.07 -2.16 -11.44
CA TYR A 99 -19.75 -1.65 -11.75
C TYR A 99 -18.78 -2.04 -10.63
N PHE A 100 -17.60 -2.51 -11.00
CA PHE A 100 -16.54 -2.90 -10.07
C PHE A 100 -15.44 -1.85 -10.09
N TYR A 101 -14.91 -1.53 -8.90
CA TYR A 101 -13.89 -0.53 -8.73
C TYR A 101 -12.79 -1.07 -7.82
N ASP A 102 -11.56 -0.94 -8.29
CA ASP A 102 -10.38 -1.01 -7.45
C ASP A 102 -9.93 0.41 -7.05
N ILE A 103 -9.05 0.53 -6.08
CA ILE A 103 -8.44 1.79 -5.67
C ILE A 103 -6.94 1.58 -5.64
N GLN A 104 -6.22 2.42 -6.37
CA GLN A 104 -4.77 2.41 -6.33
C GLN A 104 -4.21 3.75 -5.84
N ILE A 105 -3.42 3.70 -4.76
CA ILE A 105 -2.71 4.87 -4.24
C ILE A 105 -1.28 4.86 -4.79
N VAL A 106 -1.00 5.84 -5.65
CA VAL A 106 0.33 6.07 -6.23
C VAL A 106 1.00 7.27 -5.58
N ALA A 107 2.25 7.11 -5.15
CA ALA A 107 3.06 8.21 -4.65
C ALA A 107 3.68 8.99 -5.82
N ILE A 108 3.33 10.27 -5.96
CA ILE A 108 3.79 11.13 -7.07
C ILE A 108 5.26 11.54 -6.91
N SER A 109 5.84 11.36 -5.72
CA SER A 109 7.27 11.62 -5.49
C SER A 109 8.19 10.54 -6.08
N LYS A 110 7.64 9.47 -6.66
CA LYS A 110 8.40 8.47 -7.39
C LYS A 110 8.92 9.10 -8.69
N ASP A 111 10.19 8.89 -9.03
CA ASP A 111 10.80 9.55 -10.19
C ASP A 111 10.04 9.26 -11.50
N SER A 112 9.49 8.04 -11.66
CA SER A 112 8.62 7.71 -12.80
C SER A 112 7.31 8.50 -12.85
N ALA A 113 6.78 8.92 -11.69
CA ALA A 113 5.55 9.71 -11.61
C ALA A 113 5.83 11.21 -11.79
N LYS A 114 7.08 11.66 -11.61
CA LYS A 114 7.50 13.03 -11.93
C LYS A 114 7.60 13.26 -13.43
N GLU A 115 8.00 12.24 -14.19
CA GLU A 115 8.11 12.30 -15.65
C GLU A 115 6.73 12.20 -16.32
N ASP A 116 5.98 11.13 -16.04
CA ASP A 116 4.60 10.99 -16.49
C ASP A 116 3.78 10.17 -15.47
N PRO A 117 2.85 10.79 -14.73
CA PRO A 117 1.96 10.11 -13.79
C PRO A 117 1.14 9.00 -14.45
N TYR A 118 0.74 9.17 -15.71
CA TYR A 118 -0.11 8.20 -16.42
C TYR A 118 0.68 6.97 -16.86
N SER A 119 1.94 7.12 -17.27
CA SER A 119 2.83 5.97 -17.51
C SER A 119 3.04 5.14 -16.24
N THR A 120 3.20 5.80 -15.09
CA THR A 120 3.34 5.13 -13.80
C THR A 120 2.07 4.37 -13.47
N LEU A 121 0.89 4.97 -13.69
CA LEU A 121 -0.40 4.28 -13.55
C LEU A 121 -0.47 3.08 -14.50
N LYS A 122 -0.17 3.26 -15.79
CA LYS A 122 -0.26 2.20 -16.81
C LYS A 122 0.61 0.98 -16.51
N LEU A 123 1.79 1.18 -15.91
CA LEU A 123 2.69 0.13 -15.43
C LEU A 123 2.05 -0.77 -14.35
N TYR A 124 1.12 -0.22 -13.58
CA TYR A 124 0.38 -0.98 -12.57
C TYR A 124 -1.02 -1.41 -13.02
N LEU A 125 -1.56 -0.85 -14.11
CA LEU A 125 -2.90 -1.08 -14.65
C LEU A 125 -3.00 -2.24 -15.65
N THR A 126 -2.04 -3.18 -15.69
CA THR A 126 -2.11 -4.31 -16.62
C THR A 126 -3.25 -5.30 -16.34
N ASN A 127 -4.04 -5.11 -15.29
CA ASN A 127 -5.34 -5.76 -15.13
C ASN A 127 -6.33 -4.79 -14.44
N ILE A 128 -7.48 -4.56 -15.09
CA ILE A 128 -8.73 -3.97 -14.57
C ILE A 128 -8.85 -2.43 -14.61
N SER A 129 -10.03 -2.02 -15.09
CA SER A 129 -10.54 -0.66 -15.26
C SER A 129 -10.62 0.08 -13.92
N LEU A 130 -9.88 1.19 -13.78
CA LEU A 130 -9.69 1.88 -12.50
C LEU A 130 -10.05 3.38 -12.59
N ILE A 131 -10.81 3.88 -11.61
CA ILE A 131 -11.03 5.33 -11.38
C ILE A 131 -9.82 5.87 -10.61
N ASN A 132 -9.16 6.89 -11.17
CA ASN A 132 -7.96 7.50 -10.60
C ASN A 132 -8.30 8.68 -9.68
N TYR A 133 -7.89 8.61 -8.41
CA TYR A 133 -7.85 9.79 -7.53
C TYR A 133 -6.42 10.04 -7.04
N LEU A 134 -5.91 11.23 -7.37
CA LEU A 134 -4.67 11.79 -6.85
C LEU A 134 -4.97 12.44 -5.48
N ILE A 135 -4.40 11.90 -4.40
CA ILE A 135 -4.44 12.53 -3.08
C ILE A 135 -3.03 13.00 -2.75
N TRP A 136 -2.85 14.33 -2.67
CA TRP A 136 -1.65 14.99 -2.18
C TRP A 136 -1.79 15.27 -0.66
N PRO A 137 -0.70 15.27 0.12
CA PRO A 137 -0.71 15.74 1.52
C PRO A 137 -1.09 17.22 1.67
#